data_AF-C1AVV4-F1
#
_entry.id   AF-C1AVV4-F1
#
_cell.length_a   1.000
_cell.length_b   1.000
_cell.length_c   1.000
_cell.angle_alpha   90.00
_cell.angle_beta   90.00
_cell.angle_gamma   90.00
#
_symmetry.space_group_name_H-M   'P 1'
#
loop_
_entity.id
_entity.type
_entity.pdbx_description
1 polymer ?
#
loop_
_entity_poly.entity_id
_entity_poly.type
_entity_poly.pdbx_seq_one_letter_code
_entity_poly.pdbx_strand_id
1 'polypeptide(L)'
;MKYTREVLEQAVAESASYAGVMRYLGLKPSGGTHAHLSRRIRSLGIDTSHFTGQAHTKGLPARNRMTWQEILIRRPADSRRVAAHLLRRALIEAGVPYKCVTCGVQDEWCGLPLILHVDHIRGDPSDSRLQEVRFLCPNCHSQTATWAGRKSGDGDERAN
;
A
#
# COMPACT_ATOMS: atom_id res chain seq x y z
N MET A 1 -36.50 -8.11 -30.80
CA MET A 1 -36.04 -7.73 -29.44
C MET A 1 -34.55 -7.41 -29.52
N LYS A 2 -34.08 -6.23 -29.08
CA LYS A 2 -32.73 -5.70 -29.40
C LYS A 2 -31.55 -6.44 -28.72
N TYR A 3 -31.82 -7.23 -27.68
CA TYR A 3 -30.82 -8.02 -26.96
C TYR A 3 -31.34 -9.44 -26.78
N THR A 4 -31.10 -10.30 -27.77
CA THR A 4 -31.43 -11.73 -27.66
C THR A 4 -30.44 -12.40 -26.70
N ARG A 5 -30.79 -13.61 -26.25
CA ARG A 5 -29.94 -14.38 -25.32
C ARG A 5 -28.56 -14.62 -25.92
N GLU A 6 -28.54 -15.02 -27.19
CA GLU A 6 -27.33 -15.42 -27.93
C GLU A 6 -26.35 -14.25 -28.07
N VAL A 7 -26.88 -13.06 -28.38
CA VAL A 7 -26.07 -11.83 -28.49
C VAL A 7 -25.46 -11.46 -27.13
N LEU A 8 -26.20 -11.62 -26.04
CA LEU A 8 -25.70 -11.33 -24.70
C LEU A 8 -24.71 -12.38 -24.20
N GLU A 9 -24.93 -13.66 -24.50
CA GLU A 9 -23.99 -14.75 -24.17
C GLU A 9 -22.66 -14.54 -24.87
N GLN A 10 -22.67 -14.24 -26.18
CA GLN A 10 -21.45 -13.92 -26.93
C GLN A 10 -20.74 -12.68 -26.35
N ALA A 11 -21.47 -11.61 -26.10
CA ALA A 11 -20.89 -10.37 -25.58
C ALA A 11 -20.30 -10.54 -24.16
N VAL A 12 -20.91 -11.39 -23.33
CA VAL A 12 -20.42 -11.73 -21.99
C VAL A 12 -19.18 -12.62 -22.06
N ALA A 13 -19.16 -13.61 -22.97
CA ALA A 13 -17.99 -14.47 -23.17
C ALA A 13 -16.75 -13.69 -23.62
N GLU A 14 -16.93 -12.70 -24.49
CA GLU A 14 -15.85 -11.85 -25.04
C GLU A 14 -15.46 -10.66 -24.12
N SER A 15 -16.06 -10.57 -22.93
CA SER A 15 -15.87 -9.43 -22.02
C SER A 15 -15.44 -9.87 -20.62
N ALA A 16 -14.68 -9.01 -19.93
CA ALA A 16 -14.34 -9.17 -18.51
C ALA A 16 -15.13 -8.21 -17.58
N SER A 17 -16.10 -7.47 -18.12
CA SER A 17 -16.94 -6.52 -17.36
C SER A 17 -18.20 -6.12 -18.12
N TYR A 18 -19.22 -5.62 -17.42
CA TYR A 18 -20.42 -5.03 -18.04
C TYR A 18 -20.11 -3.83 -18.95
N ALA A 19 -19.07 -3.06 -18.63
CA ALA A 19 -18.57 -2.00 -19.51
C ALA A 19 -17.96 -2.57 -20.80
N GLY A 20 -17.28 -3.71 -20.72
CA GLY A 20 -16.84 -4.50 -21.87
C GLY A 20 -18.01 -4.94 -22.73
N VAL A 21 -19.05 -5.51 -22.11
CA VAL A 21 -20.28 -5.94 -22.82
C VAL A 21 -20.92 -4.77 -23.56
N MET A 22 -21.05 -3.60 -22.92
CA MET A 22 -21.58 -2.41 -23.58
C MET A 22 -20.73 -1.99 -24.79
N ARG A 23 -19.40 -1.99 -24.67
CA ARG A 23 -18.50 -1.67 -25.78
C ARG A 23 -18.59 -2.69 -26.91
N TYR A 24 -18.66 -3.98 -26.59
CA TYR A 24 -18.84 -5.07 -27.55
C TYR A 24 -20.13 -4.88 -28.37
N LEU A 25 -21.21 -4.45 -27.71
CA LEU A 25 -22.49 -4.17 -28.34
C LEU A 25 -22.56 -2.79 -29.04
N GLY A 26 -21.45 -2.05 -29.11
CA GLY A 26 -21.40 -0.71 -29.70
C GLY A 26 -22.18 0.35 -28.92
N LEU A 27 -22.47 0.10 -27.64
CA LEU A 27 -23.24 0.99 -26.78
C LEU A 27 -22.34 1.94 -26.01
N LYS A 28 -22.77 3.20 -25.92
CA LYS A 28 -22.13 4.18 -25.03
C LYS A 28 -22.40 3.80 -23.57
N PRO A 29 -21.37 3.62 -22.72
CA PRO A 29 -21.57 3.35 -21.31
C PRO A 29 -22.33 4.49 -20.63
N SER A 30 -23.47 4.16 -20.02
CA SER A 30 -24.26 5.07 -19.18
C SER A 30 -24.83 4.28 -18.00
N GLY A 31 -25.16 4.96 -16.90
CA GLY A 31 -25.74 4.30 -15.72
C GLY A 31 -27.04 3.56 -16.04
N GLY A 32 -27.91 4.18 -16.86
CA GLY A 32 -29.17 3.57 -17.30
C GLY A 32 -28.97 2.35 -18.20
N THR A 33 -28.09 2.45 -19.21
CA THR A 33 -27.75 1.33 -20.10
C THR A 33 -27.12 0.18 -19.32
N HIS A 34 -26.21 0.49 -18.38
CA HIS A 34 -25.58 -0.49 -17.52
C HIS A 34 -26.60 -1.23 -16.64
N ALA A 35 -27.50 -0.50 -15.97
CA ALA A 35 -28.52 -1.09 -15.12
C ALA A 35 -29.56 -1.91 -15.90
N HIS A 36 -29.86 -1.54 -17.14
CA HIS A 36 -30.74 -2.32 -18.00
C HIS A 36 -30.07 -3.63 -18.45
N LEU A 37 -28.83 -3.57 -18.94
CA LEU A 37 -28.08 -4.75 -19.38
C LEU A 37 -27.79 -5.72 -18.24
N SER A 38 -27.35 -5.23 -17.09
CA SER A 38 -27.04 -6.10 -15.94
C SER A 38 -28.26 -6.85 -15.44
N ARG A 39 -29.43 -6.17 -15.36
CA ARG A 39 -30.70 -6.82 -15.04
C ARG A 39 -31.09 -7.86 -16.09
N ARG A 40 -30.91 -7.55 -17.37
CA ARG A 40 -31.26 -8.47 -18.46
C ARG A 40 -30.38 -9.72 -18.44
N ILE A 41 -29.07 -9.56 -18.35
CA ILE A 41 -28.09 -10.67 -18.28
C ILE A 41 -28.40 -11.58 -17.07
N ARG A 42 -28.68 -10.99 -15.90
CA ARG A 42 -29.09 -11.74 -14.71
C ARG A 42 -30.41 -12.47 -14.90
N SER A 43 -31.42 -11.82 -15.50
CA SER A 43 -32.72 -12.45 -15.74
C SER A 43 -32.66 -13.64 -16.71
N LEU A 44 -31.62 -13.70 -17.55
CA LEU A 44 -31.37 -14.81 -18.46
C LEU A 44 -30.47 -15.89 -17.85
N GLY A 45 -29.93 -15.68 -16.64
CA GLY A 45 -29.03 -16.64 -15.99
C GLY A 45 -27.69 -16.82 -16.70
N ILE A 46 -27.23 -15.81 -17.44
CA ILE A 46 -25.93 -15.86 -18.13
C ILE A 46 -24.82 -15.70 -17.08
N ASP A 47 -23.85 -16.62 -17.09
CA ASP A 47 -22.73 -16.58 -16.14
C ASP A 47 -21.83 -15.37 -16.40
N THR A 48 -21.46 -14.67 -15.33
CA THR A 48 -20.54 -13.52 -15.34
C THR A 48 -19.46 -13.66 -14.27
N SER A 49 -19.25 -14.88 -13.76
CA SER A 49 -18.28 -15.18 -12.69
C SER A 49 -16.83 -14.79 -13.03
N HIS A 50 -16.47 -14.81 -14.32
CA HIS A 50 -15.17 -14.38 -14.83
C HIS A 50 -14.98 -12.86 -14.89
N PHE A 51 -16.02 -12.07 -14.64
CA PHE A 51 -15.90 -10.61 -14.62
C PHE A 51 -15.06 -10.17 -13.42
N THR A 52 -14.00 -9.42 -13.68
CA THR A 52 -13.04 -9.00 -12.65
C THR A 52 -13.54 -7.81 -11.83
N GLY A 53 -14.43 -6.99 -12.39
CA GLY A 53 -15.00 -5.83 -11.70
C GLY A 53 -13.94 -4.92 -11.09
N GLN A 54 -14.05 -4.63 -9.78
CA GLN A 54 -13.07 -3.84 -9.04
C GLN A 54 -11.77 -4.59 -8.73
N ALA A 55 -11.73 -5.92 -8.97
CA ALA A 55 -10.55 -6.73 -8.74
C ALA A 55 -9.60 -6.82 -9.94
N HIS A 56 -9.83 -6.04 -11.02
CA HIS A 56 -8.94 -6.02 -12.19
C HIS A 56 -7.49 -5.57 -11.86
N THR A 57 -7.29 -4.85 -10.75
CA THR A 57 -5.97 -4.50 -10.21
C THR A 57 -5.57 -5.31 -8.99
N LYS A 58 -6.37 -6.29 -8.57
CA LYS A 58 -6.10 -7.06 -7.35
C LYS A 58 -4.78 -7.83 -7.51
N GLY A 59 -3.86 -7.62 -6.57
CA GLY A 59 -2.52 -8.23 -6.60
C GLY A 59 -1.49 -7.45 -7.43
N LEU A 60 -1.90 -6.45 -8.22
CA LEU A 60 -0.97 -5.55 -8.89
C LEU A 60 -0.55 -4.41 -7.95
N PRO A 61 0.73 -4.00 -7.96
CA PRO A 61 1.15 -2.81 -7.22
C PRO A 61 0.41 -1.58 -7.76
N ALA A 62 0.15 -0.61 -6.88
CA ALA A 62 -0.38 0.67 -7.30
C ALA A 62 0.54 1.28 -8.36
N ARG A 63 -0.05 1.83 -9.44
CA ARG A 63 0.71 2.39 -10.58
C ARG A 63 1.79 3.38 -10.19
N ASN A 64 1.58 4.14 -9.11
CA ASN A 64 2.50 5.16 -8.61
C ASN A 64 3.13 4.76 -7.27
N ARG A 65 3.32 3.45 -7.05
CA ARG A 65 4.00 2.96 -5.84
C ARG A 65 5.49 3.28 -5.96
N MET A 66 5.97 4.14 -5.06
CA MET A 66 7.40 4.36 -4.87
C MET A 66 8.08 3.06 -4.43
N THR A 67 9.25 2.77 -4.98
CA THR A 67 10.19 1.71 -4.55
C THR A 67 10.86 2.05 -3.23
N TRP A 68 11.47 1.08 -2.58
CA TRP A 68 12.24 1.35 -1.37
C TRP A 68 13.47 2.23 -1.66
N GLN A 69 14.09 2.10 -2.84
CA GLN A 69 15.22 2.94 -3.26
C GLN A 69 14.83 4.41 -3.41
N GLU A 70 13.62 4.71 -3.87
CA GLU A 70 13.11 6.08 -3.97
C GLU A 70 12.71 6.66 -2.61
N ILE A 71 12.36 5.79 -1.65
CA ILE A 71 11.96 6.20 -0.31
C ILE A 71 13.20 6.47 0.57
N LEU A 72 14.17 5.55 0.60
CA LEU A 72 15.31 5.56 1.51
C LEU A 72 16.48 6.41 0.99
N ILE A 73 16.21 7.70 0.80
CA ILE A 73 17.17 8.71 0.35
C ILE A 73 17.27 9.87 1.33
N ARG A 74 18.31 10.69 1.17
CA ARG A 74 18.36 12.03 1.74
C ARG A 74 17.55 12.98 0.86
N ARG A 75 16.69 13.78 1.48
CA ARG A 75 15.89 14.82 0.83
C ARG A 75 16.38 16.21 1.26
N PRO A 76 16.07 17.27 0.50
CA PRO A 76 16.22 18.65 0.97
C PRO A 76 15.56 18.86 2.33
N ALA A 77 16.15 19.71 3.19
CA ALA A 77 15.71 19.89 4.57
C ALA A 77 14.29 20.49 4.69
N ASP A 78 13.83 21.21 3.67
CA ASP A 78 12.50 21.79 3.52
C ASP A 78 11.45 20.81 2.96
N SER A 79 11.87 19.60 2.56
CA SER A 79 10.95 18.61 2.03
C SER A 79 9.99 18.09 3.09
N ARG A 80 8.75 17.77 2.66
CA ARG A 80 7.79 17.10 3.52
C ARG A 80 8.35 15.77 4.02
N ARG A 81 8.25 15.54 5.33
CA ARG A 81 8.66 14.28 5.95
C ARG A 81 7.95 13.09 5.31
N VAL A 82 8.71 12.04 5.01
CA VAL A 82 8.16 10.77 4.52
C VAL A 82 7.27 10.16 5.59
N ALA A 83 6.08 9.69 5.19
CA ALA A 83 5.17 9.04 6.12
C ALA A 83 5.80 7.78 6.73
N ALA A 84 5.61 7.56 8.03
CA ALA A 84 6.26 6.47 8.77
C ALA A 84 5.95 5.08 8.19
N HIS A 85 4.73 4.85 7.68
CA HIS A 85 4.36 3.59 7.06
C HIS A 85 5.13 3.31 5.75
N LEU A 86 5.51 4.35 5.00
CA LEU A 86 6.34 4.20 3.79
C LEU A 86 7.78 3.85 4.16
N LEU A 87 8.36 4.51 5.18
CA LEU A 87 9.70 4.19 5.66
C LEU A 87 9.77 2.75 6.19
N ARG A 88 8.80 2.34 7.00
CA ARG A 88 8.70 0.97 7.51
C ARG A 88 8.67 -0.05 6.38
N ARG A 89 7.78 0.16 5.41
CA ARG A 89 7.64 -0.72 4.25
C ARG A 89 8.94 -0.79 3.45
N ALA A 90 9.55 0.36 3.20
CA ALA A 90 10.80 0.45 2.45
C ALA A 90 11.97 -0.26 3.15
N LEU A 91 12.08 -0.14 4.47
CA LEU A 91 13.12 -0.85 5.23
C LEU A 91 12.95 -2.37 5.17
N ILE A 92 11.71 -2.87 5.29
CA ILE A 92 11.42 -4.31 5.15
C ILE A 92 11.76 -4.79 3.73
N GLU A 93 11.34 -4.04 2.71
CA GLU A 93 11.64 -4.36 1.30
C GLU A 93 13.15 -4.33 1.00
N ALA A 94 13.91 -3.48 1.68
CA ALA A 94 15.37 -3.40 1.58
C ALA A 94 16.09 -4.54 2.35
N GLY A 95 15.35 -5.42 3.04
CA GLY A 95 15.91 -6.55 3.78
C GLY A 95 16.32 -6.23 5.22
N VAL A 96 15.94 -5.06 5.75
CA VAL A 96 16.20 -4.73 7.16
C VAL A 96 15.31 -5.60 8.05
N PRO A 97 15.87 -6.38 9.00
CA PRO A 97 15.08 -7.21 9.90
C PRO A 97 14.08 -6.37 10.70
N TYR A 98 12.82 -6.79 10.73
CA TYR A 98 11.76 -6.10 11.46
C TYR A 98 11.79 -6.43 12.95
N LYS A 99 12.87 -6.00 13.62
CA LYS A 99 13.10 -6.14 15.06
C LYS A 99 13.69 -4.88 15.64
N CYS A 100 13.41 -4.60 16.91
CA CYS A 100 14.07 -3.53 17.64
C CYS A 100 15.58 -3.79 17.70
N VAL A 101 16.39 -2.84 17.22
CA VAL A 101 17.85 -3.01 17.25
C VAL A 101 18.44 -2.97 18.66
N THR A 102 17.71 -2.39 19.63
CA THR A 102 18.17 -2.27 21.02
C THR A 102 17.84 -3.50 21.85
N CYS A 103 16.56 -3.89 21.93
CA CYS A 103 16.12 -4.99 22.81
C CYS A 103 15.77 -6.28 22.06
N GLY A 104 15.80 -6.28 20.72
CA GLY A 104 15.53 -7.47 19.92
C GLY A 104 14.05 -7.85 19.79
N VAL A 105 13.11 -7.17 20.46
CA VAL A 105 11.68 -7.46 20.31
C VAL A 105 11.27 -7.36 18.84
N GLN A 106 10.44 -8.29 18.40
CA GLN A 106 9.97 -8.39 17.03
C GLN A 106 8.64 -7.64 16.89
N ASP A 107 7.70 -8.17 16.12
CA ASP A 107 6.41 -7.60 15.78
C ASP A 107 5.26 -8.11 16.65
N GLU A 108 5.55 -8.70 17.81
CA GLU A 108 4.57 -9.14 18.80
C GLU A 108 4.95 -8.68 20.22
N TRP A 109 3.96 -8.22 20.97
CA TRP A 109 4.07 -7.92 22.39
C TRP A 109 2.78 -8.29 23.11
N CYS A 110 2.88 -9.05 24.20
CA CYS A 110 1.73 -9.58 24.94
C CYS A 110 0.70 -10.31 24.06
N GLY A 111 1.17 -11.06 23.05
CA GLY A 111 0.30 -11.80 22.12
C GLY A 111 -0.45 -10.93 21.10
N LEU A 112 -0.13 -9.63 21.01
CA LEU A 112 -0.73 -8.70 20.06
C LEU A 112 0.34 -8.11 19.12
N PRO A 113 -0.03 -7.75 17.87
CA PRO A 113 0.89 -7.13 16.94
C PRO A 113 1.50 -5.83 17.47
N LEU A 114 2.83 -5.76 17.47
CA LEU A 114 3.61 -4.59 17.83
C LEU A 114 4.13 -3.90 16.58
N ILE A 115 3.76 -2.62 16.42
CA ILE A 115 4.31 -1.77 15.38
C ILE A 115 5.61 -1.15 15.91
N LEU A 116 6.76 -1.55 15.36
CA LEU A 116 8.04 -0.89 15.67
C LEU A 116 7.99 0.57 15.19
N HIS A 117 8.77 1.47 15.75
CA HIS A 117 8.95 2.81 15.21
C HIS A 117 10.16 2.82 14.25
N VAL A 118 10.11 3.71 13.26
CA VAL A 118 11.30 4.09 12.50
C VAL A 118 11.92 5.28 13.21
N ASP A 119 13.09 5.07 13.78
CA ASP A 119 13.90 6.10 14.43
C ASP A 119 14.96 6.60 13.45
N HIS A 120 15.14 7.92 13.40
CA HIS A 120 16.22 8.58 12.69
C HIS A 120 17.39 8.70 13.67
N ILE A 121 18.49 7.99 13.44
CA ILE A 121 19.59 7.80 14.41
C ILE A 121 20.13 9.15 14.91
N ARG A 122 20.26 10.14 14.01
CA ARG A 122 20.71 11.51 14.33
C ARG A 122 19.56 12.50 14.54
N GLY A 123 18.32 12.05 14.43
CA GLY A 123 17.13 12.91 14.53
C GLY A 123 16.87 13.80 13.32
N ASP A 124 17.61 13.66 12.22
CA ASP A 124 17.37 14.39 10.97
C ASP A 124 16.23 13.75 10.17
N PRO A 125 15.01 14.34 10.13
CA PRO A 125 13.88 13.75 9.41
C PRO A 125 14.04 13.78 7.88
N SER A 126 15.02 14.53 7.36
CA SER A 126 15.31 14.63 5.92
C SER A 126 16.21 13.50 5.42
N ASP A 127 16.92 12.80 6.31
CA ASP A 127 17.85 11.73 5.95
C ASP A 127 17.28 10.35 6.24
N SER A 128 16.70 9.72 5.24
CA SER A 128 16.11 8.38 5.37
C SER A 128 16.95 7.29 4.73
N ARG A 129 18.24 7.53 4.49
CA ARG A 129 19.17 6.51 3.97
C ARG A 129 19.26 5.35 4.95
N LEU A 130 19.49 4.13 4.43
CA LEU A 130 19.48 2.89 5.22
C LEU A 130 20.31 2.96 6.51
N GLN A 131 21.48 3.59 6.46
CA GLN A 131 22.38 3.74 7.60
C GLN A 131 21.98 4.82 8.62
N GLU A 132 21.00 5.68 8.31
CA GLU A 132 20.55 6.79 9.17
C GLU A 132 19.21 6.50 9.85
N VAL A 133 18.56 5.37 9.53
CA VAL A 133 17.29 4.96 10.12
C VAL A 133 17.37 3.54 10.68
N ARG A 134 16.59 3.27 11.73
CA ARG A 134 16.54 1.95 12.39
C ARG A 134 15.15 1.64 12.93
N PHE A 135 14.88 0.36 13.15
CA PHE A 135 13.69 -0.07 13.89
C PHE A 135 13.94 -0.08 15.40
N LEU A 136 13.04 0.56 16.15
CA LEU A 136 13.01 0.50 17.61
C LEU A 136 11.59 0.17 18.07
N CYS A 137 11.42 -0.58 19.15
CA CYS A 137 10.10 -0.69 19.77
C CYS A 137 9.68 0.65 20.42
N PRO A 138 8.38 0.87 20.71
CA PRO A 138 7.92 2.10 21.35
C PRO A 138 8.66 2.43 22.67
N ASN A 139 8.99 1.40 23.44
CA ASN A 139 9.69 1.54 24.72
C ASN A 139 11.17 1.92 24.56
N CYS A 140 11.89 1.36 23.59
CA CYS A 140 13.28 1.74 23.32
C CYS A 140 13.36 3.08 22.59
N HIS A 141 12.39 3.39 21.71
CA HIS A 141 12.37 4.66 21.01
C HIS A 141 12.12 5.84 21.97
N SER A 142 11.26 5.68 22.99
CA SER A 142 11.03 6.75 23.98
C SER A 142 12.26 7.12 24.82
N GLN A 143 13.28 6.25 24.82
CA GLN A 143 14.54 6.43 25.53
C GLN A 143 15.64 7.07 24.66
N THR A 144 15.41 7.33 23.37
CA THR A 144 16.41 8.00 22.53
C THR A 144 16.52 9.49 22.85
N ALA A 145 17.71 10.05 22.63
CA ALA A 145 17.96 11.49 22.79
C ALA A 145 17.14 12.35 21.81
N THR A 146 16.71 11.77 20.68
CA THR A 146 15.96 12.41 19.59
C THR A 146 14.44 12.27 19.74
N TRP A 147 13.96 11.54 20.75
CA TRP A 147 12.55 11.24 20.93
C TRP A 147 11.68 12.50 21.09
N ALA A 148 10.53 12.52 20.41
CA ALA A 148 9.51 13.56 20.54
C ALA A 148 10.04 15.01 20.42
N GLY A 149 11.07 15.24 19.59
CA GLY A 149 11.64 16.57 19.37
C GLY A 149 12.59 17.04 20.47
N ARG A 150 13.03 16.15 21.36
CA ARG A 150 14.19 16.40 22.23
C ARG A 150 15.39 16.75 21.34
N LYS A 151 16.11 17.81 21.71
CA LYS A 151 17.35 18.18 21.03
C LYS A 151 18.39 17.10 21.36
N SER A 152 19.04 16.54 20.35
CA SER A 152 20.28 15.80 20.54
C SER A 152 21.26 16.75 21.24
N GLY A 153 21.45 16.59 22.55
CA GLY A 153 22.58 17.21 23.22
C GLY A 153 23.85 16.59 22.63
N ASP A 154 24.83 17.40 22.30
CA ASP A 154 26.15 16.92 21.89
C ASP A 154 26.65 15.86 22.90
N GLY A 155 26.90 14.64 22.39
CA GLY A 155 27.65 13.56 23.05
C GLY A 155 27.08 13.01 24.36
N ASP A 156 26.47 11.82 24.31
CA ASP A 156 26.43 10.93 25.49
C ASP A 156 27.12 9.61 25.14
N GLU A 157 28.41 9.55 25.49
CA GLU A 157 29.22 8.33 25.59
C GLU A 157 28.65 7.44 26.69
N ARG A 158 27.69 6.58 26.39
CA ARG A 158 27.34 5.44 27.25
C ARG A 158 27.05 4.19 26.45
N ALA A 159 28.13 3.48 26.11
CA ALA A 159 28.14 2.02 25.96
C ALA A 159 29.57 1.49 26.17
N ASN A 160 29.95 1.35 27.44
CA ASN A 160 30.77 0.23 27.89
C ASN A 160 30.00 -0.44 29.03
#